data_AF-A0A2H0YM92-F1
#
_entry.id   AF-A0A2H0YM92-F1
#
_cell.length_a   1.000
_cell.length_b   1.000
_cell.length_c   1.000
_cell.angle_alpha   90.00
_cell.angle_beta   90.00
_cell.angle_gamma   90.00
#
_symmetry.space_group_name_H-M   'P 1'
#
loop_
_entity.id
_entity.type
_entity.pdbx_description
1 polymer ?
#
loop_
_entity_poly.entity_id
_entity_poly.type
_entity_poly.pdbx_seq_one_letter_code
_entity_poly.pdbx_strand_id
1 'polypeptide(L)'
;MPKIGKKEIKGRFVIPSGIVATSLDTLLRIAKEIPEVGILTTKTITLNPREGNPEPILEQVGHLSFVNAVGLTNPGAEYFRKELKKIYPLPKGKFLLVSIAPSTKEELKKIIKIISPFFDGVELNFSCPHGGKYGLIIGRDRELSFEFTKVARQTTKKPVFVKLPPIKNIGEIAKTVIEAGTDGITAINTIGPVKSRILSFGKGGLSGAKIKRRGIQCVREIKKAIPVKIPLIAMGGIGTARDVKLYQEAGADFFGIGSSLAGMDFQRVKDYFEVLEKDLERGTNRAEKLLLKKKFINYQIFKIKKIKSLSNDLKIYYFDKPLKSEPGQFVFLNFEKREKPFSIASDKPLVLVVRKVGDFTSKIFRLKKGNKTLIRGPYGKPFPIFKNKENYLVCGGTGTAPLYFLAQKLSMRKARLRPSGFGNANEHIRITIFLAGKTKKELLFKDEFKKLGKLIIATEDGNEGARGRVTEVLERYLRENKPKNVVFFNCGPELMLKKAMDIEKKYSPPEKIFSLTERIMKCGFGICGHCALNGKLTCVDGPYFNYSTLKKCRHFGKFKRDKTGRLVSLE
;
A
#
# COMPACT_ATOMS: atom_id res chain seq x y z
N MET A 1 -11.92 25.94 18.22
CA MET A 1 -11.67 24.84 17.25
C MET A 1 -12.89 24.65 16.36
N PRO A 2 -12.72 24.29 15.07
CA PRO A 2 -13.86 24.05 14.19
C PRO A 2 -14.69 22.84 14.68
N LYS A 3 -16.02 22.96 14.59
CA LYS A 3 -16.98 21.91 14.95
C LYS A 3 -17.64 21.38 13.69
N ILE A 4 -17.88 20.06 13.64
CA ILE A 4 -18.73 19.42 12.63
C ILE A 4 -19.87 18.72 13.36
N GLY A 5 -21.10 19.21 13.16
CA GLY A 5 -22.22 18.84 14.01
C GLY A 5 -21.90 19.13 15.49
N LYS A 6 -22.01 18.11 16.34
CA LYS A 6 -21.73 18.22 17.79
C LYS A 6 -20.27 17.96 18.17
N LYS A 7 -19.40 17.60 17.22
CA LYS A 7 -18.04 17.13 17.51
C LYS A 7 -17.00 18.22 17.28
N GLU A 8 -16.17 18.45 18.29
CA GLU A 8 -14.98 19.31 18.18
C GLU A 8 -13.86 18.56 17.45
N ILE A 9 -13.23 19.24 16.49
CA ILE A 9 -12.14 18.68 15.68
C ILE A 9 -10.83 19.34 16.08
N LYS A 10 -9.85 18.55 16.53
CA LYS A 10 -8.57 19.08 17.03
C LYS A 10 -7.52 19.33 15.94
N GLY A 11 -7.63 18.67 14.80
CA GLY A 11 -6.69 18.78 13.69
C GLY A 11 -7.31 19.41 12.45
N ARG A 12 -6.54 20.20 11.71
CA ARG A 12 -7.01 20.86 10.47
C ARG A 12 -6.81 20.01 9.21
N PHE A 13 -6.02 18.94 9.28
CA PHE A 13 -5.76 18.08 8.12
C PHE A 13 -6.75 16.92 8.00
N VAL A 14 -6.91 16.48 6.75
CA VAL A 14 -7.78 15.37 6.38
C VAL A 14 -6.99 14.32 5.62
N ILE A 15 -7.24 13.04 5.89
CA ILE A 15 -6.86 11.96 4.97
C ILE A 15 -8.00 11.75 3.99
N PRO A 16 -7.83 12.10 2.69
CA PRO A 16 -8.86 11.94 1.68
C PRO A 16 -9.27 10.49 1.47
N SER A 17 -10.52 10.28 1.05
CA SER A 17 -10.99 8.97 0.65
C SER A 17 -10.11 8.37 -0.45
N GLY A 18 -9.80 7.08 -0.30
CA GLY A 18 -9.29 6.27 -1.40
C GLY A 18 -7.78 6.08 -1.46
N ILE A 19 -7.06 6.66 -0.50
CA ILE A 19 -5.60 6.65 -0.45
C ILE A 19 -5.09 6.41 0.97
N VAL A 20 -3.91 5.79 1.10
CA VAL A 20 -3.15 5.51 2.35
C VAL A 20 -3.94 4.72 3.41
N ALA A 21 -5.02 5.29 3.94
CA ALA A 21 -5.94 4.73 4.92
C ALA A 21 -7.06 3.87 4.31
N THR A 22 -6.78 3.07 3.27
CA THR A 22 -7.82 2.23 2.65
C THR A 22 -8.22 1.03 3.48
N SER A 23 -7.41 0.64 4.47
CA SER A 23 -7.81 -0.30 5.52
C SER A 23 -8.15 0.45 6.81
N LEU A 24 -9.14 -0.03 7.55
CA LEU A 24 -9.56 0.60 8.80
C LEU A 24 -8.49 0.53 9.90
N ASP A 25 -7.61 -0.46 9.89
CA ASP A 25 -6.47 -0.50 10.82
C ASP A 25 -5.47 0.63 10.57
N THR A 26 -5.22 0.95 9.29
CA THR A 26 -4.30 2.04 8.91
C THR A 26 -4.93 3.39 9.25
N LEU A 27 -6.23 3.52 9.02
CA LEU A 27 -7.02 4.67 9.44
C LEU A 27 -6.93 4.87 10.97
N LEU A 28 -7.22 3.82 11.74
CA LEU A 28 -7.16 3.88 13.21
C LEU A 28 -5.76 4.23 13.71
N ARG A 29 -4.71 3.71 13.06
CA ARG A 29 -3.33 4.03 13.41
C ARG A 29 -3.02 5.51 13.21
N ILE A 30 -3.42 6.08 12.08
CA ILE A 30 -3.29 7.53 11.82
C ILE A 30 -4.07 8.32 12.87
N ALA A 31 -5.30 7.92 13.18
CA ALA A 31 -6.14 8.58 14.17
C ALA A 31 -5.53 8.57 15.58
N LYS A 32 -4.72 7.57 15.93
CA LYS A 32 -4.07 7.47 17.24
C LYS A 32 -2.73 8.21 17.30
N GLU A 33 -1.93 8.12 16.24
CA GLU A 33 -0.52 8.51 16.29
C GLU A 33 -0.22 9.86 15.61
N ILE A 34 -1.18 10.47 14.90
CA ILE A 34 -1.00 11.75 14.18
C ILE A 34 -2.08 12.75 14.62
N PRO A 35 -1.83 13.57 15.66
CA PRO A 35 -2.78 14.52 16.23
C PRO A 35 -3.34 15.53 15.24
N GLU A 36 -2.54 15.99 14.28
CA GLU A 36 -2.81 17.07 13.33
C GLU A 36 -3.88 16.68 12.29
N VAL A 37 -4.09 15.38 12.06
CA VAL A 37 -5.15 14.85 11.19
C VAL A 37 -6.46 14.78 11.96
N GLY A 38 -7.34 15.76 11.79
CA GLY A 38 -8.62 15.82 12.49
C GLY A 38 -9.73 14.98 11.85
N ILE A 39 -9.74 14.86 10.52
CA ILE A 39 -10.78 14.14 9.78
C ILE A 39 -10.15 12.96 9.04
N LEU A 40 -10.72 11.78 9.22
CA LEU A 40 -10.28 10.58 8.53
C LEU A 40 -11.41 10.07 7.64
N THR A 41 -11.18 10.16 6.33
CA THR A 41 -12.17 9.68 5.36
C THR A 41 -11.85 8.24 4.96
N THR A 42 -12.83 7.35 5.08
CA THR A 42 -12.64 5.94 4.69
C THR A 42 -12.44 5.80 3.19
N LYS A 43 -11.98 4.62 2.73
CA LYS A 43 -12.19 4.22 1.34
C LYS A 43 -13.67 4.29 1.01
N THR A 44 -14.01 4.82 -0.17
CA THR A 44 -15.37 4.82 -0.70
C THR A 44 -15.90 3.38 -0.80
N ILE A 45 -17.04 3.10 -0.18
CA ILE A 45 -17.72 1.80 -0.23
C ILE A 45 -18.95 1.82 -1.15
N THR A 46 -19.28 0.65 -1.69
CA THR A 46 -20.54 0.39 -2.41
C THR A 46 -21.36 -0.63 -1.63
N LEU A 47 -22.62 -0.88 -2.00
CA LEU A 47 -23.43 -1.89 -1.31
C LEU A 47 -22.77 -3.27 -1.43
N ASN A 48 -22.42 -3.64 -2.66
CA ASN A 48 -21.78 -4.91 -2.99
C ASN A 48 -20.25 -4.77 -3.11
N PRO A 49 -19.47 -5.86 -2.91
CA PRO A 49 -18.01 -5.84 -3.04
C PRO A 49 -17.56 -5.58 -4.47
N ARG A 50 -16.36 -5.02 -4.62
CA ARG A 50 -15.72 -4.76 -5.92
C ARG A 50 -14.25 -5.10 -5.84
N GLU A 51 -13.74 -5.90 -6.78
CA GLU A 51 -12.29 -6.13 -6.93
C GLU A 51 -11.56 -4.89 -7.49
N GLY A 52 -12.29 -4.05 -8.23
CA GLY A 52 -11.79 -2.92 -8.98
C GLY A 52 -10.98 -3.33 -10.21
N ASN A 53 -10.23 -2.38 -10.77
CA ASN A 53 -9.51 -2.61 -12.01
C ASN A 53 -8.24 -3.44 -11.77
N PRO A 54 -7.80 -4.25 -12.74
CA PRO A 54 -6.50 -4.90 -12.70
C PRO A 54 -5.35 -3.87 -12.75
N GLU A 55 -4.17 -4.22 -12.25
CA GLU A 55 -2.98 -3.37 -12.30
C GLU A 55 -2.38 -3.33 -13.71
N PRO A 56 -1.70 -2.23 -14.14
CA PRO A 56 -1.39 -1.02 -13.37
C PRO A 56 -2.61 -0.12 -13.15
N ILE A 57 -2.81 0.33 -11.91
CA ILE A 57 -3.92 1.22 -11.51
C ILE A 57 -3.48 2.67 -11.29
N LEU A 58 -2.17 2.95 -11.38
CA LEU A 58 -1.57 4.27 -11.18
C LEU A 58 -0.48 4.52 -12.22
N GLU A 59 -0.47 5.73 -12.77
CA GLU A 59 0.60 6.27 -13.60
C GLU A 59 1.06 7.60 -13.00
N GLN A 60 2.36 7.86 -12.96
CA GLN A 60 2.89 9.13 -12.50
C GLN A 60 3.19 10.04 -13.68
N VAL A 61 2.41 11.12 -13.82
CA VAL A 61 2.47 12.04 -14.96
C VAL A 61 3.15 13.38 -14.62
N GLY A 62 3.70 13.51 -13.41
CA GLY A 62 4.41 14.69 -12.95
C GLY A 62 4.91 14.58 -11.50
N HIS A 63 5.53 15.64 -11.01
CA HIS A 63 5.91 15.73 -9.60
C HIS A 63 4.67 15.56 -8.71
N LEU A 64 4.69 14.54 -7.84
CA LEU A 64 3.59 14.13 -6.96
C LEU A 64 2.20 14.14 -7.63
N SER A 65 2.14 13.86 -8.94
CA SER A 65 0.92 13.95 -9.76
C SER A 65 0.68 12.63 -10.48
N PHE A 66 -0.54 12.12 -10.34
CA PHE A 66 -0.88 10.75 -10.74
C PHE A 66 -2.19 10.70 -11.51
N VAL A 67 -2.24 9.85 -12.54
CA VAL A 67 -3.48 9.37 -13.15
C VAL A 67 -3.82 8.03 -12.51
N ASN A 68 -5.04 7.89 -11.98
CA ASN A 68 -5.46 6.69 -11.25
C ASN A 68 -6.74 6.08 -11.82
N ALA A 69 -6.79 4.75 -11.85
CA ALA A 69 -7.96 3.97 -12.27
C ALA A 69 -8.13 2.76 -11.35
N VAL A 70 -8.47 3.02 -10.08
CA VAL A 70 -8.58 1.94 -9.06
C VAL A 70 -9.83 1.08 -9.27
N GLY A 71 -10.92 1.63 -9.82
CA GLY A 71 -12.16 0.88 -10.06
C GLY A 71 -13.07 0.68 -8.83
N LEU A 72 -12.98 1.56 -7.83
CA LEU A 72 -13.74 1.47 -6.56
C LEU A 72 -13.55 0.13 -5.83
N THR A 73 -12.34 -0.43 -5.79
CA THR A 73 -12.06 -1.63 -4.97
C THR A 73 -12.50 -1.41 -3.52
N ASN A 74 -13.44 -2.24 -3.04
CA ASN A 74 -13.99 -2.16 -1.69
C ASN A 74 -14.70 -3.48 -1.28
N PRO A 75 -14.85 -3.76 0.02
CA PRO A 75 -15.35 -5.05 0.52
C PRO A 75 -16.89 -5.17 0.59
N GLY A 76 -17.63 -4.14 0.15
CA GLY A 76 -19.08 -4.04 0.31
C GLY A 76 -19.51 -3.59 1.71
N ALA A 77 -20.72 -3.04 1.82
CA ALA A 77 -21.22 -2.37 3.03
C ALA A 77 -21.32 -3.32 4.25
N GLU A 78 -21.82 -4.55 4.06
CA GLU A 78 -22.02 -5.50 5.17
C GLU A 78 -20.72 -5.93 5.84
N TYR A 79 -19.71 -6.28 5.05
CA TYR A 79 -18.40 -6.61 5.59
C TYR A 79 -17.77 -5.37 6.24
N PHE A 80 -17.90 -4.22 5.58
CA PHE A 80 -17.34 -2.96 6.07
C PHE A 80 -17.93 -2.55 7.43
N ARG A 81 -19.23 -2.74 7.65
CA ARG A 81 -19.89 -2.54 8.95
C ARG A 81 -19.23 -3.32 10.08
N LYS A 82 -18.91 -4.60 9.85
CA LYS A 82 -18.23 -5.45 10.85
C LYS A 82 -16.86 -4.91 11.24
N GLU A 83 -16.13 -4.35 10.27
CA GLU A 83 -14.82 -3.73 10.51
C GLU A 83 -14.95 -2.36 11.19
N LEU A 84 -15.93 -1.54 10.80
CA LEU A 84 -16.20 -0.23 11.42
C LEU A 84 -16.51 -0.37 12.91
N LYS A 85 -17.32 -1.38 13.29
CA LYS A 85 -17.65 -1.68 14.70
C LYS A 85 -16.40 -1.88 15.57
N LYS A 86 -15.28 -2.34 15.01
CA LYS A 86 -14.04 -2.59 15.75
C LYS A 86 -13.22 -1.34 16.04
N ILE A 87 -13.44 -0.25 15.30
CA ILE A 87 -12.61 0.96 15.38
C ILE A 87 -13.39 2.20 15.84
N TYR A 88 -14.72 2.17 15.80
CA TYR A 88 -15.57 3.28 16.20
C TYR A 88 -15.98 3.15 17.68
N PRO A 89 -15.99 4.24 18.46
CA PRO A 89 -15.59 5.60 18.09
C PRO A 89 -14.08 5.76 17.95
N LEU A 90 -13.66 6.68 17.08
CA LEU A 90 -12.26 7.12 17.03
C LEU A 90 -11.87 7.92 18.29
N PRO A 91 -10.55 8.12 18.56
CA PRO A 91 -10.09 8.96 19.67
C PRO A 91 -10.73 10.36 19.68
N LYS A 92 -10.82 10.98 20.88
CA LYS A 92 -11.40 12.32 21.07
C LYS A 92 -10.72 13.34 20.15
N GLY A 93 -11.50 14.21 19.52
CA GLY A 93 -11.02 15.22 18.58
C GLY A 93 -10.86 14.75 17.13
N LYS A 94 -11.16 13.47 16.84
CA LYS A 94 -11.13 12.88 15.49
C LYS A 94 -12.54 12.70 14.92
N PHE A 95 -12.72 12.95 13.62
CA PHE A 95 -13.98 12.75 12.90
C PHE A 95 -13.86 11.63 11.88
N LEU A 96 -14.64 10.56 12.03
CA LEU A 96 -14.74 9.48 11.06
C LEU A 96 -15.79 9.82 9.99
N LEU A 97 -15.32 10.17 8.80
CA LEU A 97 -16.15 10.44 7.63
C LEU A 97 -16.20 9.21 6.73
N VAL A 98 -17.33 8.51 6.68
CA VAL A 98 -17.46 7.30 5.83
C VAL A 98 -17.86 7.70 4.42
N SER A 99 -16.98 7.47 3.44
CA SER A 99 -17.23 7.76 2.03
C SER A 99 -18.03 6.63 1.37
N ILE A 100 -19.08 6.96 0.63
CA ILE A 100 -19.96 6.01 -0.06
C ILE A 100 -20.19 6.42 -1.52
N ALA A 101 -20.39 5.44 -2.40
CA ALA A 101 -20.73 5.66 -3.82
C ALA A 101 -21.92 4.78 -4.22
N PRO A 102 -23.15 5.22 -3.96
CA PRO A 102 -24.35 4.50 -4.39
C PRO A 102 -24.55 4.61 -5.91
N SER A 103 -25.20 3.61 -6.50
CA SER A 103 -25.64 3.63 -7.91
C SER A 103 -27.10 4.07 -8.06
N THR A 104 -27.92 3.90 -7.01
CA THR A 104 -29.34 4.33 -6.96
C THR A 104 -29.69 4.96 -5.60
N LYS A 105 -30.83 5.63 -5.52
CA LYS A 105 -31.36 6.22 -4.27
C LYS A 105 -31.67 5.14 -3.22
N GLU A 106 -32.12 3.97 -3.65
CA GLU A 106 -32.38 2.81 -2.80
C GLU A 106 -31.07 2.22 -2.27
N GLU A 107 -30.05 2.11 -3.13
CA GLU A 107 -28.71 1.68 -2.72
C GLU A 107 -28.15 2.64 -1.66
N LEU A 108 -28.28 3.95 -1.88
CA LEU A 108 -27.88 4.99 -0.92
C LEU A 108 -28.54 4.77 0.45
N LYS A 109 -29.87 4.63 0.49
CA LYS A 109 -30.62 4.37 1.71
C LYS A 109 -30.11 3.11 2.42
N LYS A 110 -29.94 2.02 1.67
CA LYS A 110 -29.47 0.73 2.21
C LYS A 110 -28.06 0.84 2.79
N ILE A 111 -27.11 1.43 2.06
CA ILE A 111 -25.73 1.59 2.53
C ILE A 111 -25.71 2.36 3.84
N ILE A 112 -26.36 3.55 3.91
CA ILE A 112 -26.39 4.38 5.12
C ILE A 112 -26.98 3.60 6.30
N LYS A 113 -28.10 2.89 6.10
CA LYS A 113 -28.74 2.07 7.14
C LYS A 113 -27.82 0.97 7.64
N ILE A 114 -27.10 0.28 6.75
CA ILE A 114 -26.15 -0.78 7.11
C ILE A 114 -25.00 -0.22 7.97
N ILE A 115 -24.36 0.87 7.54
CA ILE A 115 -23.17 1.38 8.25
C ILE A 115 -23.51 2.20 9.51
N SER A 116 -24.75 2.65 9.66
CA SER A 116 -25.24 3.25 10.90
C SER A 116 -25.18 2.19 12.02
N PRO A 117 -24.67 2.47 13.24
CA PRO A 117 -24.28 3.75 13.86
C PRO A 117 -22.77 4.09 13.82
N PHE A 118 -21.94 3.42 13.02
CA PHE A 118 -20.47 3.40 13.20
C PHE A 118 -19.69 4.48 12.44
N PHE A 119 -20.21 5.71 12.41
CA PHE A 119 -19.55 6.86 11.77
C PHE A 119 -19.95 8.17 12.45
N ASP A 120 -19.12 9.21 12.31
CA ASP A 120 -19.47 10.57 12.76
C ASP A 120 -20.23 11.33 11.67
N GLY A 121 -19.81 11.18 10.41
CA GLY A 121 -20.53 11.68 9.23
C GLY A 121 -20.39 10.75 8.02
N VAL A 122 -21.19 10.99 6.99
CA VAL A 122 -21.13 10.28 5.69
C VAL A 122 -20.74 11.25 4.58
N GLU A 123 -19.88 10.81 3.65
CA GLU A 123 -19.51 11.56 2.45
C GLU A 123 -20.09 10.88 1.20
N LEU A 124 -20.93 11.61 0.45
CA LEU A 124 -21.45 11.18 -0.84
C LEU A 124 -20.43 11.48 -1.94
N ASN A 125 -19.87 10.44 -2.55
CA ASN A 125 -18.88 10.59 -3.61
C ASN A 125 -19.53 10.71 -4.99
N PHE A 126 -19.90 11.93 -5.38
CA PHE A 126 -20.63 12.27 -6.61
C PHE A 126 -19.77 12.29 -7.89
N SER A 127 -18.59 11.70 -7.85
CA SER A 127 -17.58 11.95 -8.88
C SER A 127 -16.82 10.71 -9.32
N CYS A 128 -17.22 9.50 -8.91
CA CYS A 128 -16.46 8.32 -9.28
C CYS A 128 -16.79 7.83 -10.70
N PRO A 129 -15.80 7.84 -11.64
CA PRO A 129 -16.01 7.44 -13.03
C PRO A 129 -16.07 5.93 -13.26
N HIS A 130 -16.05 5.12 -12.18
CA HIS A 130 -15.96 3.66 -12.26
C HIS A 130 -17.14 2.94 -11.60
N GLY A 131 -18.13 3.68 -11.08
CA GLY A 131 -19.34 3.16 -10.46
C GLY A 131 -20.56 3.38 -11.37
N GLY A 132 -20.74 2.51 -12.36
CA GLY A 132 -21.88 2.56 -13.28
C GLY A 132 -21.97 3.84 -14.14
N LYS A 133 -23.00 3.92 -15.00
CA LYS A 133 -23.28 5.11 -15.83
C LYS A 133 -23.56 6.36 -14.97
N TYR A 134 -24.01 6.20 -13.72
CA TYR A 134 -24.59 7.29 -12.91
C TYR A 134 -23.59 8.14 -12.11
N GLY A 135 -22.45 7.60 -11.64
CA GLY A 135 -21.57 8.33 -10.71
C GLY A 135 -20.93 9.62 -11.26
N LEU A 136 -20.67 9.69 -12.57
CA LEU A 136 -20.20 10.92 -13.24
C LEU A 136 -21.34 11.91 -13.56
N ILE A 137 -22.56 11.40 -13.66
CA ILE A 137 -23.75 12.18 -14.01
C ILE A 137 -24.24 12.90 -12.76
N ILE A 138 -24.34 12.21 -11.62
CA ILE A 138 -24.89 12.79 -10.37
C ILE A 138 -24.21 14.11 -10.03
N GLY A 139 -22.87 14.16 -9.93
CA GLY A 139 -22.16 15.38 -9.57
C GLY A 139 -22.05 16.45 -10.66
N ARG A 140 -22.66 16.23 -11.83
CA ARG A 140 -22.74 17.17 -12.95
C ARG A 140 -24.17 17.64 -13.22
N ASP A 141 -25.13 16.96 -12.65
CA ASP A 141 -26.56 17.17 -12.83
C ASP A 141 -27.17 17.74 -11.54
N ARG A 142 -27.90 18.85 -11.67
CA ARG A 142 -28.45 19.57 -10.51
C ARG A 142 -29.55 18.76 -9.84
N GLU A 143 -30.46 18.19 -10.63
CA GLU A 143 -31.60 17.43 -10.11
C GLU A 143 -31.13 16.18 -9.37
N LEU A 144 -30.28 15.37 -9.99
CA LEU A 144 -29.71 14.19 -9.35
C LEU A 144 -28.87 14.54 -8.12
N SER A 145 -28.07 15.62 -8.17
CA SER A 145 -27.34 16.11 -6.99
C SER A 145 -28.27 16.47 -5.84
N PHE A 146 -29.38 17.16 -6.12
CA PHE A 146 -30.39 17.51 -5.13
C PHE A 146 -31.04 16.26 -4.54
N GLU A 147 -31.55 15.37 -5.40
CA GLU A 147 -32.28 14.18 -4.97
C GLU A 147 -31.44 13.25 -4.09
N PHE A 148 -30.21 12.91 -4.53
CA PHE A 148 -29.34 12.02 -3.75
C PHE A 148 -28.97 12.65 -2.42
N THR A 149 -28.71 13.95 -2.38
CA THR A 149 -28.38 14.66 -1.14
C THR A 149 -29.59 14.70 -0.20
N LYS A 150 -30.78 15.00 -0.72
CA LYS A 150 -32.03 15.02 0.05
C LYS A 150 -32.33 13.65 0.65
N VAL A 151 -32.17 12.58 -0.13
CA VAL A 151 -32.34 11.19 0.34
C VAL A 151 -31.35 10.86 1.45
N ALA A 152 -30.07 11.23 1.31
CA ALA A 152 -29.09 11.00 2.37
C ALA A 152 -29.47 11.74 3.66
N ARG A 153 -29.84 13.02 3.55
CA ARG A 153 -30.28 13.84 4.69
C ARG A 153 -31.52 13.25 5.38
N GLN A 154 -32.49 12.73 4.63
CA GLN A 154 -33.67 12.06 5.19
C GLN A 154 -33.33 10.72 5.87
N THR A 155 -32.27 10.05 5.44
CA THR A 155 -31.91 8.71 5.93
C THR A 155 -31.12 8.72 7.24
N THR A 156 -30.36 9.78 7.51
CA THR A 156 -29.54 9.90 8.73
C THR A 156 -29.68 11.30 9.32
N LYS A 157 -29.57 11.43 10.65
CA LYS A 157 -29.46 12.72 11.36
C LYS A 157 -28.00 13.16 11.56
N LYS A 158 -27.03 12.30 11.23
CA LYS A 158 -25.59 12.61 11.33
C LYS A 158 -25.13 13.47 10.15
N PRO A 159 -24.02 14.24 10.29
CA PRO A 159 -23.49 15.06 9.22
C PRO A 159 -23.37 14.36 7.86
N VAL A 160 -23.91 15.00 6.81
CA VAL A 160 -23.82 14.60 5.40
C VAL A 160 -22.92 15.57 4.66
N PHE A 161 -21.85 15.05 4.07
CA PHE A 161 -20.94 15.78 3.20
C PHE A 161 -21.14 15.35 1.75
N VAL A 162 -21.00 16.28 0.81
CA VAL A 162 -20.96 15.94 -0.63
C VAL A 162 -19.59 16.24 -1.20
N LYS A 163 -18.99 15.25 -1.88
CA LYS A 163 -17.70 15.39 -2.55
C LYS A 163 -17.84 15.73 -4.03
N LEU A 164 -17.55 16.99 -4.36
CA LEU A 164 -17.81 17.58 -5.66
C LEU A 164 -16.67 17.32 -6.69
N PRO A 165 -17.00 17.04 -7.96
CA PRO A 165 -16.04 17.02 -9.05
C PRO A 165 -15.64 18.44 -9.48
N PRO A 166 -14.44 18.62 -10.08
CA PRO A 166 -13.97 19.91 -10.55
C PRO A 166 -14.58 20.34 -11.90
N ILE A 167 -15.86 20.72 -11.91
CA ILE A 167 -16.62 21.12 -13.12
C ILE A 167 -16.86 22.62 -13.19
N LYS A 168 -17.19 23.16 -14.38
CA LYS A 168 -17.30 24.62 -14.61
C LYS A 168 -18.34 25.28 -13.69
N ASN A 169 -19.50 24.67 -13.49
CA ASN A 169 -20.62 25.19 -12.68
C ASN A 169 -20.63 24.61 -11.25
N ILE A 170 -19.46 24.33 -10.66
CA ILE A 170 -19.38 23.71 -9.32
C ILE A 170 -20.08 24.53 -8.23
N GLY A 171 -20.11 25.87 -8.35
CA GLY A 171 -20.81 26.75 -7.43
C GLY A 171 -22.33 26.54 -7.42
N GLU A 172 -22.94 26.31 -8.59
CA GLU A 172 -24.37 26.00 -8.68
C GLU A 172 -24.70 24.66 -8.04
N ILE A 173 -23.90 23.62 -8.34
CA ILE A 173 -24.08 22.30 -7.71
C ILE A 173 -23.90 22.41 -6.19
N ALA A 174 -22.93 23.20 -5.72
CA ALA A 174 -22.74 23.46 -4.29
C ALA A 174 -23.98 24.10 -3.65
N LYS A 175 -24.58 25.11 -4.29
CA LYS A 175 -25.85 25.70 -3.83
C LYS A 175 -26.96 24.66 -3.77
N THR A 176 -27.10 23.86 -4.83
CA THR A 176 -28.14 22.81 -4.92
C THR A 176 -28.02 21.74 -3.82
N VAL A 177 -26.80 21.28 -3.49
CA VAL A 177 -26.64 20.28 -2.41
C VAL A 177 -26.84 20.88 -1.02
N ILE A 178 -26.61 22.19 -0.85
CA ILE A 178 -26.95 22.92 0.38
C ILE A 178 -28.47 23.03 0.54
N GLU A 179 -29.19 23.42 -0.51
CA GLU A 179 -30.67 23.46 -0.51
C GLU A 179 -31.27 22.08 -0.20
N ALA A 180 -30.62 21.01 -0.66
CA ALA A 180 -31.00 19.63 -0.33
C ALA A 180 -30.70 19.21 1.12
N GLY A 181 -29.91 20.00 1.85
CA GLY A 181 -29.62 19.82 3.28
C GLY A 181 -28.26 19.20 3.61
N THR A 182 -27.23 19.36 2.78
CA THR A 182 -25.86 18.93 3.16
C THR A 182 -25.32 19.76 4.32
N ASP A 183 -24.55 19.14 5.22
CA ASP A 183 -23.90 19.81 6.35
C ASP A 183 -22.47 20.28 6.04
N GLY A 184 -21.91 19.91 4.89
CA GLY A 184 -20.55 20.24 4.52
C GLY A 184 -20.20 19.82 3.08
N ILE A 185 -19.14 20.40 2.54
CA ILE A 185 -18.66 20.10 1.18
C ILE A 185 -17.22 19.60 1.24
N THR A 186 -16.92 18.57 0.45
CA THR A 186 -15.55 18.16 0.14
C THR A 186 -15.24 18.54 -1.31
N ALA A 187 -14.17 19.30 -1.56
CA ALA A 187 -13.80 19.72 -2.91
C ALA A 187 -12.26 19.75 -3.09
N ILE A 188 -11.65 19.12 -4.09
CA ILE A 188 -12.24 18.48 -5.27
C ILE A 188 -11.87 17.01 -5.35
N ASN A 189 -12.67 16.24 -6.09
CA ASN A 189 -12.19 14.96 -6.61
C ASN A 189 -11.17 15.17 -7.75
N THR A 190 -10.60 14.09 -8.28
CA THR A 190 -9.64 14.12 -9.37
C THR A 190 -10.21 14.71 -10.66
N ILE A 191 -9.37 15.38 -11.47
CA ILE A 191 -9.74 15.88 -12.80
C ILE A 191 -9.72 14.73 -13.81
N GLY A 192 -10.71 14.60 -14.68
CA GLY A 192 -10.64 13.62 -15.77
C GLY A 192 -12.00 13.16 -16.32
N PRO A 193 -12.00 12.07 -17.10
CA PRO A 193 -10.87 11.14 -17.32
C PRO A 193 -9.75 11.70 -18.22
N VAL A 194 -8.51 11.31 -17.94
CA VAL A 194 -7.31 11.56 -18.75
C VAL A 194 -6.84 10.24 -19.38
N LYS A 195 -6.54 10.22 -20.68
CA LYS A 195 -6.03 9.03 -21.38
C LYS A 195 -4.66 8.61 -20.84
N SER A 196 -4.42 7.32 -20.77
CA SER A 196 -3.16 6.71 -20.29
C SER A 196 -2.76 5.56 -21.20
N ARG A 197 -1.46 5.47 -21.51
CA ARG A 197 -0.89 4.32 -22.23
C ARG A 197 -0.40 3.21 -21.29
N ILE A 198 -0.32 3.49 -19.99
CA ILE A 198 0.21 2.60 -18.95
C ILE A 198 -0.91 1.86 -18.21
N LEU A 199 -1.97 2.57 -17.85
CA LEU A 199 -3.07 1.99 -17.07
C LEU A 199 -3.75 0.86 -17.83
N SER A 200 -4.07 -0.22 -17.12
CA SER A 200 -4.83 -1.35 -17.68
C SER A 200 -6.17 -0.92 -18.27
N PHE A 201 -6.83 0.06 -17.61
CA PHE A 201 -8.11 0.63 -18.01
C PHE A 201 -7.97 1.72 -19.11
N GLY A 202 -6.75 2.10 -19.49
CA GLY A 202 -6.47 3.06 -20.56
C GLY A 202 -6.81 4.54 -20.28
N LYS A 203 -7.48 4.85 -19.17
CA LYS A 203 -7.78 6.22 -18.72
C LYS A 203 -7.98 6.27 -17.21
N GLY A 204 -7.88 7.45 -16.60
CA GLY A 204 -8.09 7.60 -15.16
C GLY A 204 -8.23 9.06 -14.69
N GLY A 205 -8.39 9.26 -13.39
CA GLY A 205 -8.48 10.58 -12.78
C GLY A 205 -7.10 11.15 -12.41
N LEU A 206 -6.81 12.37 -12.84
CA LEU A 206 -5.62 13.15 -12.52
C LEU A 206 -5.72 13.77 -11.12
N SER A 207 -4.69 13.56 -10.31
CA SER A 207 -4.53 14.10 -8.97
C SER A 207 -3.15 14.72 -8.76
N GLY A 208 -2.95 15.33 -7.59
CA GLY A 208 -1.65 15.84 -7.14
C GLY A 208 -1.37 17.27 -7.56
N ALA A 209 -0.10 17.67 -7.54
CA ALA A 209 0.31 19.07 -7.74
C ALA A 209 -0.28 19.69 -9.02
N LYS A 210 -0.43 18.91 -10.10
CA LYS A 210 -1.03 19.36 -11.37
C LYS A 210 -2.47 19.89 -11.26
N ILE A 211 -3.25 19.48 -10.26
CA ILE A 211 -4.65 19.93 -10.11
C ILE A 211 -4.83 21.06 -9.09
N LYS A 212 -3.74 21.53 -8.45
CA LYS A 212 -3.77 22.52 -7.37
C LYS A 212 -4.47 23.81 -7.76
N ARG A 213 -4.08 24.41 -8.89
CA ARG A 213 -4.70 25.65 -9.39
C ARG A 213 -6.21 25.51 -9.57
N ARG A 214 -6.65 24.41 -10.20
CA ARG A 214 -8.09 24.15 -10.39
C ARG A 214 -8.79 23.93 -9.05
N GLY A 215 -8.18 23.21 -8.12
CA GLY A 215 -8.75 22.99 -6.79
C GLY A 215 -8.96 24.28 -6.02
N ILE A 216 -7.99 25.20 -6.01
CA ILE A 216 -8.13 26.53 -5.39
C ILE A 216 -9.28 27.32 -6.07
N GLN A 217 -9.33 27.31 -7.41
CA GLN A 217 -10.39 27.98 -8.16
C GLN A 217 -11.78 27.43 -7.81
N CYS A 218 -11.93 26.11 -7.75
CA CYS A 218 -13.18 25.47 -7.34
C CYS A 218 -13.62 25.89 -5.94
N VAL A 219 -12.70 26.00 -4.98
CA VAL A 219 -13.04 26.46 -3.63
C VAL A 219 -13.55 27.90 -3.67
N ARG A 220 -12.91 28.80 -4.43
CA ARG A 220 -13.40 30.18 -4.61
C ARG A 220 -14.78 30.23 -5.27
N GLU A 221 -14.98 29.43 -6.33
CA GLU A 221 -16.28 29.31 -7.02
C GLU A 221 -17.39 28.84 -6.07
N ILE A 222 -17.11 27.84 -5.23
CA ILE A 222 -18.05 27.37 -4.21
C ILE A 222 -18.33 28.48 -3.19
N LYS A 223 -17.29 29.07 -2.60
CA LYS A 223 -17.44 30.08 -1.55
C LYS A 223 -18.14 31.35 -2.02
N LYS A 224 -17.98 31.74 -3.28
CA LYS A 224 -18.72 32.85 -3.89
C LYS A 224 -20.20 32.54 -4.10
N ALA A 225 -20.54 31.28 -4.37
CA ALA A 225 -21.90 30.87 -4.72
C ALA A 225 -22.78 30.53 -3.51
N ILE A 226 -22.18 30.14 -2.38
CA ILE A 226 -22.95 29.68 -1.22
C ILE A 226 -23.23 30.84 -0.24
N PRO A 227 -24.50 31.06 0.16
CA PRO A 227 -24.86 32.15 1.07
C PRO A 227 -24.63 31.82 2.54
N VAL A 228 -24.35 30.54 2.85
CA VAL A 228 -24.23 30.03 4.23
C VAL A 228 -22.84 29.53 4.54
N LYS A 229 -22.44 29.68 5.81
CA LYS A 229 -21.18 29.14 6.30
C LYS A 229 -21.36 27.67 6.69
N ILE A 230 -20.94 26.77 5.80
CA ILE A 230 -20.79 25.34 6.10
C ILE A 230 -19.31 24.93 6.03
N PRO A 231 -18.89 23.88 6.79
CA PRO A 231 -17.55 23.32 6.69
C PRO A 231 -17.18 22.91 5.26
N LEU A 232 -16.04 23.40 4.78
CA LEU A 232 -15.47 23.06 3.48
C LEU A 232 -14.12 22.36 3.63
N ILE A 233 -14.09 21.08 3.27
CA ILE A 233 -12.88 20.26 3.21
C ILE A 233 -12.26 20.41 1.82
N ALA A 234 -11.19 21.19 1.72
CA ALA A 234 -10.47 21.39 0.48
C ALA A 234 -9.38 20.34 0.24
N MET A 235 -9.23 19.86 -0.99
CA MET A 235 -8.17 18.95 -1.41
C MET A 235 -7.87 19.11 -2.90
N GLY A 236 -6.64 18.76 -3.28
CA GLY A 236 -6.17 18.86 -4.66
C GLY A 236 -4.73 19.35 -4.72
N GLY A 237 -3.76 18.44 -4.63
CA GLY A 237 -2.35 18.83 -4.75
C GLY A 237 -1.78 19.64 -3.59
N ILE A 238 -2.44 19.65 -2.43
CA ILE A 238 -1.93 20.25 -1.19
C ILE A 238 -0.73 19.42 -0.70
N GLY A 239 0.43 20.04 -0.52
CA GLY A 239 1.63 19.37 0.00
C GLY A 239 2.52 20.23 0.89
N THR A 240 2.23 21.53 1.02
CA THR A 240 3.09 22.48 1.74
C THR A 240 2.24 23.49 2.53
N ALA A 241 2.84 24.20 3.47
CA ALA A 241 2.14 25.21 4.26
C ALA A 241 1.66 26.38 3.38
N ARG A 242 2.43 26.73 2.35
CA ARG A 242 2.01 27.70 1.31
C ARG A 242 0.74 27.26 0.61
N ASP A 243 0.63 25.99 0.25
CA ASP A 243 -0.57 25.45 -0.41
C ASP A 243 -1.79 25.57 0.51
N VAL A 244 -1.63 25.21 1.78
CA VAL A 244 -2.69 25.31 2.79
C VAL A 244 -3.17 26.76 2.93
N LYS A 245 -2.27 27.73 3.02
CA LYS A 245 -2.61 29.16 3.08
C LYS A 245 -3.43 29.62 1.87
N LEU A 246 -3.02 29.24 0.66
CA LEU A 246 -3.78 29.57 -0.56
C LEU A 246 -5.20 28.99 -0.58
N TYR A 247 -5.38 27.77 -0.05
CA TYR A 247 -6.70 27.16 0.10
C TYR A 247 -7.51 27.81 1.24
N GLN A 248 -6.84 28.24 2.31
CA GLN A 248 -7.47 28.96 3.42
C GLN A 248 -7.99 30.32 2.96
N GLU A 249 -7.18 31.08 2.22
CA GLU A 249 -7.57 32.34 1.57
C GLU A 249 -8.71 32.16 0.56
N ALA A 250 -8.77 31.01 -0.11
CA ALA A 250 -9.91 30.67 -0.96
C ALA A 250 -11.20 30.38 -0.17
N GLY A 251 -11.11 30.17 1.15
CA GLY A 251 -12.23 29.99 2.06
C GLY A 251 -12.46 28.56 2.55
N ALA A 252 -11.44 27.69 2.51
CA ALA A 252 -11.49 26.34 3.07
C ALA A 252 -11.25 26.29 4.58
N ASP A 253 -11.88 25.33 5.25
CA ASP A 253 -11.75 25.12 6.71
C ASP A 253 -10.82 23.95 7.07
N PHE A 254 -10.77 22.92 6.22
CA PHE A 254 -9.96 21.72 6.42
C PHE A 254 -9.21 21.33 5.15
N PHE A 255 -8.05 20.66 5.29
CA PHE A 255 -7.12 20.45 4.19
C PHE A 255 -6.77 18.97 3.98
N GLY A 256 -7.29 18.39 2.91
CA GLY A 256 -7.06 17.00 2.50
C GLY A 256 -5.74 16.82 1.78
N ILE A 257 -4.85 16.03 2.38
CA ILE A 257 -3.52 15.74 1.85
C ILE A 257 -3.47 14.32 1.33
N GLY A 258 -3.22 14.19 0.02
CA GLY A 258 -3.27 12.90 -0.65
C GLY A 258 -2.02 12.47 -1.38
N SER A 259 -1.92 12.84 -2.65
CA SER A 259 -0.79 12.46 -3.52
C SER A 259 0.59 12.83 -2.95
N SER A 260 0.64 13.82 -2.05
CA SER A 260 1.85 14.26 -1.36
C SER A 260 2.41 13.21 -0.39
N LEU A 261 1.58 12.29 0.11
CA LEU A 261 1.99 11.20 1.00
C LEU A 261 2.63 10.02 0.25
N ALA A 262 2.74 10.09 -1.08
CA ALA A 262 3.25 9.00 -1.90
C ALA A 262 4.69 8.64 -1.51
N GLY A 263 4.96 7.35 -1.35
CA GLY A 263 6.28 6.80 -1.05
C GLY A 263 6.81 7.06 0.36
N MET A 264 6.05 7.74 1.22
CA MET A 264 6.40 7.90 2.63
C MET A 264 6.09 6.62 3.40
N ASP A 265 6.99 6.22 4.29
CA ASP A 265 6.66 5.27 5.34
C ASP A 265 5.88 5.97 6.47
N PHE A 266 5.36 5.20 7.42
CA PHE A 266 4.50 5.77 8.45
C PHE A 266 5.21 6.83 9.33
N GLN A 267 6.50 6.62 9.64
CA GLN A 267 7.24 7.59 10.46
C GLN A 267 7.38 8.92 9.72
N ARG A 268 7.73 8.89 8.44
CA ARG A 268 7.83 10.10 7.63
C ARG A 268 6.48 10.80 7.45
N VAL A 269 5.36 10.06 7.38
CA VAL A 269 4.02 10.66 7.37
C VAL A 269 3.75 11.43 8.68
N LYS A 270 4.11 10.86 9.83
CA LYS A 270 3.98 11.52 11.13
C LYS A 270 4.81 12.80 11.18
N ASP A 271 6.11 12.69 10.88
CA ASP A 271 7.03 13.84 10.87
C ASP A 271 6.55 14.93 9.91
N TYR A 272 6.02 14.53 8.75
CA TYR A 272 5.48 15.46 7.75
C TYR A 272 4.30 16.28 8.28
N PHE A 273 3.32 15.65 8.92
CA PHE A 273 2.17 16.38 9.47
C PHE A 273 2.56 17.29 10.64
N GLU A 274 3.45 16.83 11.52
CA GLU A 274 3.97 17.63 12.64
C GLU A 274 4.72 18.88 12.14
N VAL A 275 5.62 18.71 11.15
CA VAL A 275 6.37 19.83 10.57
C VAL A 275 5.44 20.77 9.80
N LEU A 276 4.44 20.23 9.10
CA LEU A 276 3.48 21.04 8.35
C LEU A 276 2.62 21.93 9.27
N GLU A 277 2.18 21.42 10.42
CA GLU A 277 1.45 22.24 11.40
C GLU A 277 2.36 23.35 11.96
N LYS A 278 3.60 23.02 12.35
CA LYS A 278 4.59 24.00 12.82
C LYS A 278 4.92 25.06 11.77
N ASP A 279 4.92 24.68 10.49
CA ASP A 279 5.13 25.61 9.39
C ASP A 279 3.98 26.63 9.26
N LEU A 280 2.74 26.22 9.52
CA LEU A 280 1.59 27.12 9.50
C LEU A 280 1.63 28.12 10.65
N GLU A 281 2.01 27.67 11.85
CA GLU A 281 2.15 28.52 13.04
C GLU A 281 3.27 29.56 12.89
N ARG A 282 4.41 29.15 12.31
CA ARG A 282 5.62 29.98 12.23
C ARG A 282 5.79 30.70 10.90
N GLY A 283 4.91 30.48 9.93
CA GLY A 283 5.03 31.02 8.58
C GLY A 283 6.19 30.44 7.76
N THR A 284 6.66 29.24 8.06
CA THR A 284 7.75 28.57 7.32
C THR A 284 7.23 27.57 6.27
N ASN A 285 8.11 26.84 5.57
CA ASN A 285 7.74 25.83 4.58
C ASN A 285 8.68 24.60 4.58
N ARG A 286 9.11 24.16 5.75
CA ARG A 286 10.09 23.08 5.93
C ARG A 286 9.54 21.70 5.54
N ALA A 287 8.23 21.46 5.64
CA ALA A 287 7.57 20.21 5.24
C ALA A 287 7.81 19.87 3.76
N GLU A 288 8.08 20.86 2.92
CA GLU A 288 8.47 20.66 1.52
C GLU A 288 9.72 19.77 1.37
N LYS A 289 10.67 19.85 2.31
CA LYS A 289 11.88 19.00 2.30
C LYS A 289 11.56 17.53 2.59
N LEU A 290 10.44 17.27 3.27
CA LEU A 290 9.95 15.92 3.55
C LEU A 290 9.16 15.33 2.37
N LEU A 291 8.74 16.13 1.39
CA LEU A 291 8.16 15.62 0.16
C LEU A 291 9.20 14.88 -0.69
N LEU A 292 8.77 13.82 -1.36
CA LEU A 292 9.63 13.07 -2.25
C LEU A 292 9.73 13.78 -3.60
N LYS A 293 10.95 14.21 -3.95
CA LYS A 293 11.24 14.96 -5.19
C LYS A 293 11.28 14.07 -6.43
N LYS A 294 11.64 12.80 -6.28
CA LYS A 294 11.86 11.85 -7.38
C LYS A 294 10.57 11.18 -7.85
N LYS A 295 10.52 10.78 -9.12
CA LYS A 295 9.45 9.90 -9.63
C LYS A 295 9.56 8.51 -9.00
N PHE A 296 8.43 7.97 -8.55
CA PHE A 296 8.28 6.61 -8.03
C PHE A 296 8.07 5.58 -9.14
N ILE A 297 7.38 5.98 -10.20
CA ILE A 297 7.01 5.11 -11.30
C ILE A 297 7.95 5.44 -12.46
N ASN A 298 8.98 4.61 -12.63
CA ASN A 298 9.90 4.69 -13.75
C ASN A 298 10.01 3.32 -14.41
N TYR A 299 9.38 3.16 -15.57
CA TYR A 299 9.45 1.92 -16.35
C TYR A 299 10.71 1.91 -17.19
N GLN A 300 11.45 0.82 -17.11
CA GLN A 300 12.61 0.54 -17.94
C GLN A 300 12.34 -0.71 -18.77
N ILE A 301 12.76 -0.71 -20.02
CA ILE A 301 12.71 -1.89 -20.88
C ILE A 301 13.82 -2.85 -20.46
N PHE A 302 13.50 -4.12 -20.26
CA PHE A 302 14.44 -5.22 -20.06
C PHE A 302 14.18 -6.32 -21.09
N LYS A 303 15.24 -6.92 -21.62
CA LYS A 303 15.16 -8.05 -22.56
C LYS A 303 15.47 -9.34 -21.81
N ILE A 304 14.68 -10.38 -22.05
CA ILE A 304 14.95 -11.69 -21.46
C ILE A 304 16.15 -12.31 -22.16
N LYS A 305 17.25 -12.53 -21.41
CA LYS A 305 18.49 -13.11 -21.91
C LYS A 305 18.50 -14.63 -21.81
N LYS A 306 17.94 -15.18 -20.72
CA LYS A 306 17.87 -16.62 -20.45
C LYS A 306 16.63 -16.95 -19.62
N ILE A 307 16.06 -18.12 -19.85
CA ILE A 307 14.98 -18.69 -19.04
C ILE A 307 15.44 -20.08 -18.59
N LYS A 308 15.33 -20.38 -17.30
CA LYS A 308 15.53 -21.74 -16.75
C LYS A 308 14.18 -22.27 -16.28
N SER A 309 13.69 -23.34 -16.88
CA SER A 309 12.47 -24.03 -16.43
C SER A 309 12.83 -25.05 -15.36
N LEU A 310 12.17 -24.97 -14.21
CA LEU A 310 12.39 -25.91 -13.10
C LEU A 310 11.25 -26.94 -13.00
N SER A 311 10.01 -26.47 -13.22
CA SER A 311 8.80 -27.29 -13.26
C SER A 311 7.78 -26.68 -14.25
N ASN A 312 6.61 -27.32 -14.38
CA ASN A 312 5.50 -26.84 -15.23
C ASN A 312 4.89 -25.50 -14.77
N ASP A 313 5.18 -25.10 -13.53
CA ASP A 313 4.66 -23.89 -12.89
C ASP A 313 5.77 -22.99 -12.33
N LEU A 314 7.05 -23.29 -12.51
CA LEU A 314 8.16 -22.50 -11.96
C LEU A 314 9.27 -22.26 -12.98
N LYS A 315 9.58 -20.97 -13.23
CA LYS A 315 10.65 -20.53 -14.14
C LYS A 315 11.50 -19.42 -13.51
N ILE A 316 12.78 -19.39 -13.86
CA ILE A 316 13.72 -18.30 -13.53
C ILE A 316 14.01 -17.51 -14.80
N TYR A 317 13.85 -16.19 -14.74
CA TYR A 317 14.11 -15.26 -15.83
C TYR A 317 15.35 -14.43 -15.53
N TYR A 318 16.31 -14.46 -16.43
CA TYR A 318 17.54 -13.66 -16.38
C TYR A 318 17.42 -12.58 -17.44
N PHE A 319 17.54 -11.33 -17.03
CA PHE A 319 17.46 -10.18 -17.93
C PHE A 319 18.84 -9.77 -18.46
N ASP A 320 18.84 -8.89 -19.45
CA ASP A 320 20.01 -8.45 -20.19
C ASP A 320 20.92 -7.48 -19.43
N LYS A 321 20.38 -6.73 -18.47
CA LYS A 321 21.10 -5.67 -17.76
C LYS A 321 20.85 -5.68 -16.24
N PRO A 322 21.71 -5.02 -15.45
CA PRO A 322 21.53 -4.92 -14.01
C PRO A 322 20.40 -3.94 -13.62
N LEU A 323 19.94 -4.05 -12.38
CA LEU A 323 19.06 -3.07 -11.73
C LEU A 323 19.55 -2.83 -10.30
N LYS A 324 20.10 -1.64 -10.03
CA LYS A 324 20.60 -1.27 -8.69
C LYS A 324 19.49 -1.47 -7.66
N SER A 325 19.71 -2.40 -6.74
CA SER A 325 18.73 -2.80 -5.76
C SER A 325 19.42 -3.46 -4.56
N GLU A 326 18.68 -3.59 -3.47
CA GLU A 326 19.13 -4.22 -2.23
C GLU A 326 18.23 -5.42 -1.87
N PRO A 327 18.75 -6.44 -1.15
CA PRO A 327 17.95 -7.59 -0.71
C PRO A 327 16.73 -7.17 0.08
N GLY A 328 15.58 -7.80 -0.17
CA GLY A 328 14.30 -7.44 0.45
C GLY A 328 13.48 -6.44 -0.37
N GLN A 329 14.08 -5.81 -1.38
CA GLN A 329 13.36 -5.02 -2.36
C GLN A 329 12.74 -5.88 -3.47
N PHE A 330 11.73 -5.32 -4.13
CA PHE A 330 10.99 -5.97 -5.21
C PHE A 330 10.76 -5.01 -6.38
N VAL A 331 10.40 -5.56 -7.54
CA VAL A 331 10.04 -4.80 -8.74
C VAL A 331 8.65 -5.16 -9.21
N PHE A 332 8.03 -4.31 -10.03
CA PHE A 332 6.88 -4.74 -10.83
C PHE A 332 7.35 -5.12 -12.22
N LEU A 333 7.06 -6.35 -12.63
CA LEU A 333 7.17 -6.79 -14.02
C LEU A 333 5.87 -6.45 -14.72
N ASN A 334 5.95 -5.75 -15.85
CA ASN A 334 4.84 -5.33 -16.67
C ASN A 334 4.95 -5.91 -18.08
N PHE A 335 3.85 -6.49 -18.53
CA PHE A 335 3.68 -7.07 -19.86
C PHE A 335 2.21 -6.92 -20.28
N GLU A 336 1.96 -6.51 -21.53
CA GLU A 336 0.62 -6.28 -22.09
C GLU A 336 -0.31 -5.42 -21.20
N LYS A 337 0.19 -4.28 -20.70
CA LYS A 337 -0.56 -3.35 -19.81
C LYS A 337 -1.10 -4.03 -18.53
N ARG A 338 -0.43 -5.08 -18.08
CA ARG A 338 -0.67 -5.76 -16.79
C ARG A 338 0.64 -5.81 -16.02
N GLU A 339 0.56 -5.78 -14.70
CA GLU A 339 1.76 -5.91 -13.86
C GLU A 339 1.52 -6.64 -12.55
N LYS A 340 2.57 -7.28 -12.03
CA LYS A 340 2.62 -7.86 -10.68
C LYS A 340 3.99 -7.66 -10.04
N PRO A 341 4.06 -7.58 -8.70
CA PRO A 341 5.31 -7.47 -7.97
C PRO A 341 6.07 -8.82 -7.97
N PHE A 342 7.40 -8.77 -8.05
CA PHE A 342 8.30 -9.91 -7.93
C PHE A 342 9.52 -9.52 -7.10
N SER A 343 9.88 -10.38 -6.16
CA SER A 343 11.12 -10.26 -5.40
C SER A 343 12.34 -10.43 -6.31
N ILE A 344 13.39 -9.67 -6.03
CA ILE A 344 14.64 -9.69 -6.79
C ILE A 344 15.52 -10.84 -6.28
N ALA A 345 15.97 -11.72 -7.17
CA ALA A 345 16.90 -12.82 -6.84
C ALA A 345 18.37 -12.43 -7.05
N SER A 346 18.65 -11.52 -7.99
CA SER A 346 19.96 -10.93 -8.22
C SER A 346 19.79 -9.58 -8.92
N ASP A 347 20.70 -8.64 -8.67
CA ASP A 347 20.73 -7.31 -9.27
C ASP A 347 21.70 -7.21 -10.46
N LYS A 348 22.57 -8.21 -10.67
CA LYS A 348 23.63 -8.22 -11.69
C LYS A 348 23.78 -9.59 -12.37
N PRO A 349 23.08 -9.84 -13.49
CA PRO A 349 21.98 -9.04 -14.03
C PRO A 349 20.72 -9.17 -13.17
N LEU A 350 19.65 -8.44 -13.51
CA LEU A 350 18.36 -8.65 -12.87
C LEU A 350 17.89 -10.10 -13.07
N VAL A 351 17.53 -10.77 -11.98
CA VAL A 351 16.97 -12.13 -12.00
C VAL A 351 15.67 -12.17 -11.21
N LEU A 352 14.62 -12.73 -11.81
CA LEU A 352 13.30 -12.91 -11.20
C LEU A 352 12.88 -14.38 -11.24
N VAL A 353 12.23 -14.84 -10.17
CA VAL A 353 11.57 -16.16 -10.11
C VAL A 353 10.07 -15.96 -10.26
N VAL A 354 9.46 -16.70 -11.17
CA VAL A 354 8.02 -16.59 -11.47
C VAL A 354 7.37 -17.96 -11.30
N ARG A 355 6.35 -18.02 -10.44
CA ARG A 355 5.42 -19.15 -10.35
C ARG A 355 4.15 -18.85 -11.14
N LYS A 356 3.60 -19.84 -11.85
CA LYS A 356 2.36 -19.72 -12.64
C LYS A 356 1.14 -19.89 -11.73
N VAL A 357 0.47 -18.78 -11.39
CA VAL A 357 -0.64 -18.77 -10.42
C VAL A 357 -1.95 -18.23 -11.01
N GLY A 358 -1.88 -17.37 -12.03
CA GLY A 358 -3.07 -16.82 -12.68
C GLY A 358 -2.75 -16.15 -14.01
N ASP A 359 -3.76 -15.50 -14.60
CA ASP A 359 -3.75 -14.92 -15.95
C ASP A 359 -2.44 -14.19 -16.31
N PHE A 360 -2.02 -13.22 -15.47
CA PHE A 360 -0.79 -12.48 -15.73
C PHE A 360 0.45 -13.38 -15.81
N THR A 361 0.66 -14.25 -14.81
CA THR A 361 1.82 -15.14 -14.79
C THR A 361 1.76 -16.20 -15.90
N SER A 362 0.56 -16.63 -16.32
CA SER A 362 0.39 -17.53 -17.46
C SER A 362 0.85 -16.89 -18.76
N LYS A 363 0.60 -15.58 -18.95
CA LYS A 363 1.15 -14.81 -20.08
C LYS A 363 2.67 -14.69 -20.01
N ILE A 364 3.22 -14.38 -18.83
CA ILE A 364 4.69 -14.37 -18.63
C ILE A 364 5.31 -15.72 -18.97
N PHE A 365 4.65 -16.84 -18.66
CA PHE A 365 5.14 -18.19 -18.96
C PHE A 365 5.26 -18.51 -20.45
N ARG A 366 4.56 -17.76 -21.32
CA ARG A 366 4.64 -17.87 -22.78
C ARG A 366 5.80 -17.09 -23.38
N LEU A 367 6.47 -16.25 -22.60
CA LEU A 367 7.62 -15.48 -23.05
C LEU A 367 8.82 -16.39 -23.35
N LYS A 368 9.58 -16.00 -24.36
CA LYS A 368 10.80 -16.62 -24.85
C LYS A 368 11.99 -15.69 -24.67
N LYS A 369 13.19 -16.25 -24.79
CA LYS A 369 14.44 -15.47 -24.91
C LYS A 369 14.25 -14.41 -26.00
N GLY A 370 14.71 -13.20 -25.73
CA GLY A 370 14.62 -12.07 -26.66
C GLY A 370 13.38 -11.19 -26.49
N ASN A 371 12.30 -11.67 -25.85
CA ASN A 371 11.16 -10.81 -25.58
C ASN A 371 11.52 -9.67 -24.62
N LYS A 372 10.84 -8.54 -24.79
CA LYS A 372 11.01 -7.32 -23.98
C LYS A 372 9.84 -7.18 -23.00
N THR A 373 10.15 -6.76 -21.78
CA THR A 373 9.17 -6.44 -20.74
C THR A 373 9.49 -5.08 -20.12
N LEU A 374 8.49 -4.42 -19.55
CA LEU A 374 8.70 -3.20 -18.78
C LEU A 374 8.87 -3.57 -17.30
N ILE A 375 9.85 -2.96 -16.62
CA ILE A 375 10.08 -3.19 -15.20
C ILE A 375 10.18 -1.84 -14.49
N ARG A 376 9.50 -1.69 -13.35
CA ARG A 376 9.61 -0.51 -12.48
C ARG A 376 9.98 -0.90 -11.05
N GLY A 377 10.70 -0.01 -10.36
CA GLY A 377 11.26 -0.24 -9.03
C GLY A 377 12.78 0.05 -9.01
N PRO A 378 13.49 -0.44 -7.99
CA PRO A 378 13.01 -1.25 -6.88
C PRO A 378 12.08 -0.49 -5.91
N TYR A 379 11.24 -1.25 -5.19
CA TYR A 379 10.35 -0.80 -4.13
C TYR A 379 10.58 -1.62 -2.85
N GLY A 380 10.01 -1.15 -1.74
CA GLY A 380 10.23 -1.74 -0.43
C GLY A 380 11.56 -1.31 0.18
N LYS A 381 11.70 -1.63 1.46
CA LYS A 381 12.92 -1.41 2.22
C LYS A 381 13.89 -2.59 2.03
N PRO A 382 15.20 -2.38 2.18
CA PRO A 382 16.19 -3.45 2.20
C PRO A 382 16.28 -4.15 3.56
N PHE A 383 16.61 -5.45 3.61
CA PHE A 383 16.91 -6.12 4.89
C PHE A 383 17.97 -5.33 5.70
N PRO A 384 17.81 -5.20 7.03
CA PRO A 384 18.88 -4.70 7.87
C PRO A 384 20.03 -5.70 7.82
N ILE A 385 21.21 -5.21 7.44
CA ILE A 385 22.40 -6.06 7.38
C ILE A 385 23.15 -5.88 8.69
N PHE A 386 23.06 -6.87 9.57
CA PHE A 386 23.79 -6.90 10.83
C PHE A 386 25.24 -7.32 10.63
N LYS A 387 26.13 -6.80 11.48
CA LYS A 387 27.53 -7.30 11.60
C LYS A 387 27.60 -8.62 12.37
N ASN A 388 26.54 -9.42 12.36
CA ASN A 388 26.49 -10.59 13.22
C ASN A 388 27.21 -11.78 12.57
N LYS A 389 27.83 -12.61 13.41
CA LYS A 389 28.65 -13.75 12.96
C LYS A 389 27.78 -14.89 12.40
N GLU A 390 26.60 -15.15 12.98
CA GLU A 390 25.68 -16.21 12.55
C GLU A 390 24.43 -15.68 11.83
N ASN A 391 24.23 -16.08 10.59
CA ASN A 391 23.08 -15.67 9.77
C ASN A 391 22.37 -16.89 9.16
N TYR A 392 21.12 -17.11 9.56
CA TYR A 392 20.34 -18.29 9.15
C TYR A 392 19.24 -17.85 8.19
N LEU A 393 19.23 -18.43 7.00
CA LEU A 393 18.31 -18.08 5.92
C LEU A 393 17.33 -19.23 5.72
N VAL A 394 16.07 -19.05 6.12
CA VAL A 394 15.03 -20.08 6.07
C VAL A 394 14.12 -19.84 4.87
N CYS A 395 14.32 -20.64 3.82
CA CYS A 395 13.74 -20.46 2.50
C CYS A 395 12.55 -21.39 2.26
N GLY A 396 11.42 -20.84 1.78
CA GLY A 396 10.26 -21.61 1.34
C GLY A 396 9.72 -21.15 -0.01
N GLY A 397 9.59 -22.08 -0.96
CA GLY A 397 9.00 -21.82 -2.28
C GLY A 397 9.67 -20.65 -3.01
N THR A 398 8.89 -19.77 -3.64
CA THR A 398 9.42 -18.56 -4.33
C THR A 398 10.04 -17.54 -3.38
N GLY A 399 9.77 -17.64 -2.08
CA GLY A 399 10.45 -16.85 -1.03
C GLY A 399 11.96 -17.09 -0.97
N THR A 400 12.46 -18.13 -1.63
CA THR A 400 13.89 -18.37 -1.82
C THR A 400 14.59 -17.26 -2.61
N ALA A 401 13.90 -16.60 -3.56
CA ALA A 401 14.49 -15.55 -4.39
C ALA A 401 15.12 -14.39 -3.60
N PRO A 402 14.41 -13.67 -2.72
CA PRO A 402 15.00 -12.57 -1.95
C PRO A 402 16.09 -13.03 -0.98
N LEU A 403 16.02 -14.26 -0.45
CA LEU A 403 17.06 -14.80 0.43
C LEU A 403 18.32 -15.22 -0.33
N TYR A 404 18.19 -15.67 -1.58
CA TYR A 404 19.33 -15.85 -2.48
C TYR A 404 20.05 -14.53 -2.74
N PHE A 405 19.30 -13.44 -2.92
CA PHE A 405 19.90 -12.11 -3.06
C PHE A 405 20.62 -11.66 -1.78
N LEU A 406 20.02 -11.91 -0.61
CA LEU A 406 20.64 -11.63 0.68
C LEU A 406 21.94 -12.42 0.88
N ALA A 407 21.94 -13.72 0.58
CA ALA A 407 23.12 -14.58 0.71
C ALA A 407 24.29 -14.08 -0.16
N GLN A 408 24.03 -13.64 -1.39
CA GLN A 408 25.04 -13.03 -2.26
C GLN A 408 25.68 -11.80 -1.61
N LYS A 409 24.87 -10.87 -1.07
CA LYS A 409 25.39 -9.64 -0.43
C LYS A 409 26.15 -9.92 0.86
N LEU A 410 25.68 -10.86 1.70
CA LEU A 410 26.38 -11.29 2.91
C LEU A 410 27.74 -11.93 2.57
N SER A 411 27.79 -12.77 1.53
CA SER A 411 29.03 -13.39 1.06
C SER A 411 30.03 -12.38 0.48
N MET A 412 29.57 -11.38 -0.28
CA MET A 412 30.46 -10.30 -0.77
C MET A 412 31.08 -9.48 0.38
N ARG A 413 30.35 -9.26 1.48
CA ARG A 413 30.91 -8.60 2.67
C ARG A 413 31.96 -9.46 3.36
N LYS A 414 31.72 -10.78 3.46
CA LYS A 414 32.70 -11.75 3.95
C LYS A 414 34.02 -11.65 3.16
N ALA A 415 33.95 -11.48 1.84
CA ALA A 415 35.14 -11.33 1.01
C ALA A 415 35.91 -10.02 1.24
N ARG A 416 35.22 -8.91 1.54
CA ARG A 416 35.86 -7.59 1.82
C ARG A 416 36.49 -7.47 3.20
N LEU A 417 36.07 -8.29 4.16
CA LEU A 417 36.62 -8.32 5.52
C LEU A 417 37.84 -9.24 5.64
N ARG A 418 38.28 -9.87 4.54
CA ARG A 418 39.57 -10.59 4.50
C ARG A 418 40.69 -9.55 4.46
N PRO A 419 41.70 -9.60 5.34
CA PRO A 419 42.71 -8.55 5.40
C PRO A 419 43.54 -8.52 4.11
N SER A 420 43.55 -7.35 3.44
CA SER A 420 44.85 -6.81 3.00
C SER A 420 45.50 -6.30 4.29
N GLY A 421 46.77 -6.64 4.51
CA GLY A 421 47.44 -6.65 5.82
C GLY A 421 47.09 -5.50 6.78
N PHE A 422 47.07 -5.82 8.09
CA PHE A 422 46.84 -4.91 9.24
C PHE A 422 45.39 -4.62 9.69
N GLY A 423 44.49 -5.61 9.58
CA GLY A 423 43.19 -5.58 10.27
C GLY A 423 42.87 -6.88 11.00
N ASN A 424 42.28 -6.82 12.20
CA ASN A 424 41.91 -7.99 13.01
C ASN A 424 41.16 -9.07 12.19
N ALA A 425 41.81 -10.22 12.00
CA ALA A 425 41.44 -11.27 11.04
C ALA A 425 40.20 -12.13 11.39
N ASN A 426 39.34 -11.74 12.36
CA ASN A 426 38.44 -12.69 13.05
C ASN A 426 36.91 -12.40 13.02
N GLU A 427 36.39 -11.56 12.12
CA GLU A 427 34.94 -11.46 11.88
C GLU A 427 34.48 -12.31 10.67
N HIS A 428 34.44 -13.64 10.87
CA HIS A 428 33.92 -14.56 9.87
C HIS A 428 32.37 -14.55 9.87
N ILE A 429 31.76 -13.97 8.84
CA ILE A 429 30.32 -14.10 8.59
C ILE A 429 30.02 -15.54 8.15
N ARG A 430 29.28 -16.29 8.99
CA ARG A 430 28.76 -17.63 8.69
C ARG A 430 27.32 -17.51 8.21
N ILE A 431 27.04 -18.22 7.11
CA ILE A 431 25.74 -18.27 6.46
C ILE A 431 25.29 -19.73 6.46
N THR A 432 24.16 -20.01 7.09
CA THR A 432 23.50 -21.32 7.05
C THR A 432 22.17 -21.16 6.32
N ILE A 433 21.97 -21.89 5.23
CA ILE A 433 20.78 -21.82 4.40
C ILE A 433 19.96 -23.09 4.62
N PHE A 434 18.70 -22.91 5.01
CA PHE A 434 17.69 -23.97 5.02
C PHE A 434 16.85 -23.82 3.76
N LEU A 435 16.99 -24.75 2.83
CA LEU A 435 16.31 -24.73 1.54
C LEU A 435 15.32 -25.88 1.47
N ALA A 436 14.07 -25.58 1.10
CA ALA A 436 13.07 -26.62 0.89
C ALA A 436 12.22 -26.44 -0.36
N GLY A 437 11.74 -27.57 -0.86
CA GLY A 437 10.79 -27.68 -1.96
C GLY A 437 9.98 -28.97 -1.84
N LYS A 438 8.91 -29.11 -2.63
CA LYS A 438 8.13 -30.35 -2.64
C LYS A 438 8.95 -31.53 -3.14
N THR A 439 9.75 -31.28 -4.18
CA THR A 439 10.66 -32.24 -4.83
C THR A 439 12.01 -31.58 -5.10
N LYS A 440 13.01 -32.38 -5.44
CA LYS A 440 14.34 -31.89 -5.87
C LYS A 440 14.30 -30.86 -7.01
N LYS A 441 13.31 -30.96 -7.92
CA LYS A 441 13.16 -30.06 -9.08
C LYS A 441 12.76 -28.64 -8.68
N GLU A 442 12.15 -28.46 -7.50
CA GLU A 442 11.70 -27.15 -7.01
C GLU A 442 12.73 -26.44 -6.11
N LEU A 443 13.91 -27.05 -5.87
CA LEU A 443 14.99 -26.45 -5.08
C LEU A 443 15.67 -25.31 -5.84
N LEU A 444 15.17 -24.09 -5.65
CA LEU A 444 15.68 -22.87 -6.26
C LEU A 444 17.11 -22.56 -5.79
N PHE A 445 18.00 -22.31 -6.76
CA PHE A 445 19.38 -21.87 -6.53
C PHE A 445 20.24 -22.80 -5.67
N LYS A 446 19.96 -24.12 -5.69
CA LYS A 446 20.65 -25.11 -4.85
C LYS A 446 22.19 -25.04 -4.97
N ASP A 447 22.70 -25.16 -6.20
CA ASP A 447 24.15 -25.21 -6.44
C ASP A 447 24.80 -23.86 -6.16
N GLU A 448 24.09 -22.77 -6.42
CA GLU A 448 24.52 -21.42 -6.11
C GLU A 448 24.58 -21.18 -4.60
N PHE A 449 23.62 -21.66 -3.81
CA PHE A 449 23.65 -21.57 -2.35
C PHE A 449 24.78 -22.37 -1.71
N LYS A 450 25.08 -23.56 -2.25
CA LYS A 450 26.19 -24.40 -1.77
C LYS A 450 27.54 -23.64 -1.80
N LYS A 451 27.70 -22.69 -2.72
CA LYS A 451 28.89 -21.84 -2.84
C LYS A 451 28.89 -20.66 -1.86
N LEU A 452 27.75 -20.29 -1.30
CA LEU A 452 27.58 -19.11 -0.44
C LEU A 452 27.63 -19.44 1.05
N GLY A 453 27.30 -20.67 1.45
CA GLY A 453 27.28 -21.06 2.86
C GLY A 453 26.94 -22.53 3.08
N LYS A 454 26.76 -22.92 4.35
CA LYS A 454 26.32 -24.26 4.73
C LYS A 454 24.88 -24.45 4.26
N LEU A 455 24.65 -25.43 3.40
CA LEU A 455 23.32 -25.72 2.86
C LEU A 455 22.71 -26.94 3.55
N ILE A 456 21.50 -26.76 4.07
CA ILE A 456 20.67 -27.80 4.68
C ILE A 456 19.40 -27.91 3.83
N ILE A 457 19.15 -29.10 3.28
CA ILE A 457 18.05 -29.33 2.34
C ILE A 457 16.95 -30.15 3.00
N ALA A 458 15.70 -29.78 2.70
CA ALA A 458 14.53 -30.58 3.01
C ALA A 458 13.62 -30.74 1.79
N THR A 459 13.11 -31.94 1.53
CA THR A 459 12.03 -32.15 0.55
C THR A 459 10.86 -32.90 1.17
N GLU A 460 9.64 -32.59 0.75
CA GLU A 460 8.44 -33.28 1.27
C GLU A 460 8.44 -34.76 0.91
N ASP A 461 8.97 -35.11 -0.27
CA ASP A 461 9.14 -36.49 -0.74
C ASP A 461 10.36 -37.23 -0.14
N GLY A 462 11.29 -36.52 0.51
CA GLY A 462 12.53 -37.09 1.06
C GLY A 462 13.57 -37.51 0.02
N ASN A 463 13.35 -37.24 -1.27
CA ASN A 463 14.26 -37.64 -2.34
C ASN A 463 15.54 -36.78 -2.41
N GLU A 464 15.61 -35.65 -1.69
CA GLU A 464 16.83 -34.88 -1.52
C GLU A 464 16.90 -34.22 -0.13
N GLY A 465 17.95 -34.50 0.63
CA GLY A 465 18.10 -34.00 1.99
C GLY A 465 17.15 -34.70 2.97
N ALA A 466 16.70 -33.97 3.99
CA ALA A 466 15.78 -34.53 4.99
C ALA A 466 14.33 -34.56 4.48
N ARG A 467 13.60 -35.64 4.79
CA ARG A 467 12.16 -35.71 4.53
C ARG A 467 11.41 -34.76 5.49
N GLY A 468 10.51 -33.94 4.94
CA GLY A 468 9.59 -33.09 5.69
C GLY A 468 9.67 -31.61 5.34
N ARG A 469 9.06 -30.77 6.18
CA ARG A 469 9.01 -29.32 5.97
C ARG A 469 10.28 -28.66 6.50
N VAL A 470 10.65 -27.52 5.92
CA VAL A 470 11.83 -26.73 6.35
C VAL A 470 11.82 -26.37 7.83
N THR A 471 10.64 -26.16 8.41
CA THR A 471 10.50 -25.79 9.83
C THR A 471 10.77 -26.96 10.78
N GLU A 472 10.46 -28.20 10.38
CA GLU A 472 10.83 -29.40 11.16
C GLU A 472 12.34 -29.61 11.14
N VAL A 473 12.97 -29.44 9.98
CA VAL A 473 14.42 -29.55 9.84
C VAL A 473 15.14 -28.44 10.60
N LEU A 474 14.61 -27.22 10.56
CA LEU A 474 15.10 -26.09 11.35
C LEU A 474 15.03 -26.39 12.85
N GLU A 475 13.90 -26.88 13.36
CA GLU A 475 13.72 -27.18 14.78
C GLU A 475 14.69 -28.26 15.27
N ARG A 476 14.82 -29.35 14.52
CA ARG A 476 15.79 -30.42 14.82
C ARG A 476 17.21 -29.88 14.84
N TYR A 477 17.62 -29.14 13.81
CA TYR A 477 18.96 -28.58 13.71
C TYR A 477 19.28 -27.63 14.88
N LEU A 478 18.35 -26.74 15.24
CA LEU A 478 18.54 -25.80 16.35
C LEU A 478 18.63 -26.51 17.71
N ARG A 479 17.84 -27.58 17.91
CA ARG A 479 17.89 -28.40 19.14
C ARG A 479 19.22 -29.12 19.30
N GLU A 480 19.77 -29.65 18.22
CA GLU A 480 21.04 -30.38 18.21
C GLU A 480 22.25 -29.45 18.35
N ASN A 481 22.25 -28.32 17.63
CA ASN A 481 23.43 -27.45 17.54
C ASN A 481 23.43 -26.31 18.56
N LYS A 482 22.27 -25.96 19.14
CA LYS A 482 22.06 -24.89 20.14
C LYS A 482 22.85 -23.61 19.85
N PRO A 483 22.75 -23.03 18.64
CA PRO A 483 23.57 -21.88 18.26
C PRO A 483 23.20 -20.65 19.09
N LYS A 484 24.20 -19.82 19.41
CA LYS A 484 24.01 -18.56 20.15
C LYS A 484 24.11 -17.36 19.20
N ASN A 485 23.36 -16.30 19.51
CA ASN A 485 23.44 -15.01 18.82
C ASN A 485 23.21 -15.11 17.30
N VAL A 486 22.13 -15.80 16.88
CA VAL A 486 21.77 -15.95 15.47
C VAL A 486 20.93 -14.76 14.99
N VAL A 487 21.07 -14.39 13.72
CA VAL A 487 20.04 -13.59 13.01
C VAL A 487 19.30 -14.51 12.06
N PHE A 488 17.98 -14.54 12.17
CA PHE A 488 17.11 -15.33 11.30
C PHE A 488 16.49 -14.44 10.22
N PHE A 489 16.53 -14.93 8.99
CA PHE A 489 15.91 -14.31 7.82
C PHE A 489 15.00 -15.32 7.13
N ASN A 490 13.71 -15.08 7.19
CA ASN A 490 12.69 -16.01 6.75
C ASN A 490 11.92 -15.44 5.56
N CYS A 491 11.68 -16.28 4.55
CA CYS A 491 10.84 -15.89 3.43
C CYS A 491 10.19 -17.13 2.80
N GLY A 492 8.86 -17.08 2.69
CA GLY A 492 8.06 -18.21 2.20
C GLY A 492 6.58 -18.05 2.57
N PRO A 493 5.79 -19.13 2.47
CA PRO A 493 4.38 -19.11 2.85
C PRO A 493 4.16 -18.62 4.28
N GLU A 494 3.11 -17.84 4.51
CA GLU A 494 2.95 -17.14 5.80
C GLU A 494 2.81 -18.07 7.01
N LEU A 495 2.16 -19.22 6.85
CA LEU A 495 2.08 -20.25 7.90
C LEU A 495 3.47 -20.84 8.23
N MET A 496 4.34 -20.98 7.22
CA MET A 496 5.74 -21.37 7.44
C MET A 496 6.48 -20.28 8.22
N LEU A 497 6.31 -19.01 7.86
CA LEU A 497 6.94 -17.90 8.59
C LEU A 497 6.51 -17.89 10.06
N LYS A 498 5.21 -18.09 10.33
CA LYS A 498 4.69 -18.16 11.71
C LYS A 498 5.34 -19.30 12.50
N LYS A 499 5.37 -20.52 11.94
CA LYS A 499 5.98 -21.70 12.59
C LYS A 499 7.49 -21.52 12.79
N ALA A 500 8.22 -20.99 11.80
CA ALA A 500 9.64 -20.69 11.91
C ALA A 500 9.93 -19.73 13.08
N MET A 501 9.21 -18.61 13.16
CA MET A 501 9.42 -17.62 14.22
C MET A 501 9.09 -18.15 15.62
N ASP A 502 8.11 -19.05 15.75
CA ASP A 502 7.78 -19.69 17.03
C ASP A 502 8.87 -20.68 17.51
N ILE A 503 9.63 -21.26 16.58
CA ILE A 503 10.83 -22.05 16.88
C ILE A 503 12.00 -21.12 17.24
N GLU A 504 12.26 -20.12 16.40
CA GLU A 504 13.45 -19.26 16.45
C GLU A 504 13.50 -18.37 17.70
N LYS A 505 12.34 -17.94 18.22
CA LYS A 505 12.27 -17.11 19.44
C LYS A 505 12.89 -17.77 20.67
N LYS A 506 13.06 -19.10 20.65
CA LYS A 506 13.74 -19.87 21.71
C LYS A 506 15.27 -19.70 21.66
N TYR A 507 15.82 -19.24 20.53
CA TYR A 507 17.26 -19.18 20.24
C TYR A 507 17.77 -17.77 19.93
N SER A 508 16.89 -16.79 19.72
CA SER A 508 17.28 -15.41 19.42
C SER A 508 16.23 -14.40 19.87
N PRO A 509 16.65 -13.17 20.23
CA PRO A 509 15.72 -12.13 20.62
C PRO A 509 14.81 -11.74 19.44
N PRO A 510 13.57 -11.29 19.70
CA PRO A 510 12.61 -10.92 18.66
C PRO A 510 13.11 -9.91 17.62
N GLU A 511 14.06 -9.06 17.99
CA GLU A 511 14.66 -8.03 17.15
C GLU A 511 15.65 -8.60 16.12
N LYS A 512 16.11 -9.85 16.30
CA LYS A 512 17.02 -10.58 15.41
C LYS A 512 16.33 -11.62 14.53
N ILE A 513 14.99 -11.69 14.58
CA ILE A 513 14.19 -12.62 13.79
C ILE A 513 13.38 -11.83 12.77
N PHE A 514 13.68 -11.98 11.49
CA PHE A 514 13.08 -11.22 10.40
C PHE A 514 12.31 -12.12 9.45
N SER A 515 11.11 -11.71 9.09
CA SER A 515 10.28 -12.38 8.10
C SER A 515 9.81 -11.41 7.03
N LEU A 516 10.00 -11.79 5.77
CA LEU A 516 9.45 -11.07 4.62
C LEU A 516 8.01 -11.49 4.40
N THR A 517 7.08 -10.54 4.54
CA THR A 517 5.64 -10.78 4.42
C THR A 517 5.12 -10.30 3.08
N GLU A 518 4.34 -11.14 2.41
CA GLU A 518 3.68 -10.80 1.15
C GLU A 518 2.24 -10.36 1.39
N ARG A 519 1.81 -9.29 0.70
CA ARG A 519 0.42 -8.81 0.69
C ARG A 519 0.06 -8.39 -0.73
N ILE A 520 -1.23 -8.16 -1.00
CA ILE A 520 -1.68 -7.67 -2.30
C ILE A 520 -1.13 -6.24 -2.52
N MET A 521 -0.04 -6.13 -3.29
CA MET A 521 0.56 -4.86 -3.65
C MET A 521 0.09 -4.43 -5.03
N LYS A 522 -0.73 -3.36 -5.09
CA LYS A 522 -1.17 -2.79 -6.37
C LYS A 522 -0.37 -1.57 -6.86
N CYS A 523 0.26 -0.82 -5.94
CA CYS A 523 1.02 0.40 -6.29
C CYS A 523 2.52 0.29 -6.04
N GLY A 524 2.94 -0.26 -4.90
CA GLY A 524 4.36 -0.34 -4.49
C GLY A 524 4.90 0.88 -3.74
N PHE A 525 4.10 1.93 -3.53
CA PHE A 525 4.55 3.20 -2.92
C PHE A 525 3.51 3.80 -1.95
N GLY A 526 2.73 2.96 -1.27
CA GLY A 526 1.90 3.35 -0.13
C GLY A 526 0.54 3.99 -0.46
N ILE A 527 0.36 4.58 -1.64
CA ILE A 527 -0.87 5.33 -1.95
C ILE A 527 -2.13 4.47 -2.00
N CYS A 528 -2.10 3.27 -2.59
CA CYS A 528 -3.33 2.49 -2.75
C CYS A 528 -3.81 1.80 -1.46
N GLY A 529 -2.95 1.68 -0.45
CA GLY A 529 -3.23 1.02 0.84
C GLY A 529 -3.63 -0.47 0.80
N HIS A 530 -3.63 -1.16 -0.34
CA HIS A 530 -4.07 -2.56 -0.45
C HIS A 530 -3.14 -3.57 0.24
N CYS A 531 -1.87 -3.21 0.36
CA CYS A 531 -0.85 -4.04 1.01
C CYS A 531 -0.86 -3.88 2.54
N ALA A 532 -2.01 -3.55 3.12
CA ALA A 532 -2.15 -3.28 4.54
C ALA A 532 -1.97 -4.55 5.38
N LEU A 533 -1.21 -4.41 6.46
CA LEU A 533 -0.94 -5.42 7.47
C LEU A 533 -1.11 -4.78 8.85
N ASN A 534 -2.32 -4.87 9.42
CA ASN A 534 -2.67 -4.35 10.76
C ASN A 534 -2.14 -2.91 11.00
N GLY A 535 -2.44 -2.00 10.07
CA GLY A 535 -2.07 -0.58 10.14
C GLY A 535 -0.70 -0.21 9.55
N LYS A 536 0.07 -1.19 9.06
CA LYS A 536 1.30 -0.98 8.29
C LYS A 536 1.05 -1.23 6.81
N LEU A 537 1.79 -0.57 5.93
CA LEU A 537 1.74 -0.79 4.49
C LEU A 537 3.02 -1.49 4.03
N THR A 538 2.94 -2.77 3.69
CA THR A 538 4.16 -3.58 3.44
C THR A 538 5.08 -3.03 2.35
N CYS A 539 4.57 -2.29 1.36
CA CYS A 539 5.41 -1.72 0.30
C CYS A 539 6.26 -0.50 0.72
N VAL A 540 5.93 0.19 1.81
CA VAL A 540 6.68 1.37 2.30
C VAL A 540 7.19 1.19 3.74
N ASP A 541 6.45 0.47 4.58
CA ASP A 541 6.89 0.13 5.94
C ASP A 541 7.74 -1.15 6.00
N GLY A 542 7.64 -2.03 4.99
CA GLY A 542 8.30 -3.33 4.90
C GLY A 542 9.00 -3.54 3.54
N PRO A 543 8.99 -4.76 2.94
CA PRO A 543 8.09 -5.89 3.23
C PRO A 543 8.56 -6.85 4.34
N TYR A 544 9.78 -6.67 4.84
CA TYR A 544 10.31 -7.45 5.95
C TYR A 544 10.00 -6.78 7.30
N PHE A 545 9.70 -7.59 8.30
CA PHE A 545 9.40 -7.15 9.65
C PHE A 545 10.06 -8.07 10.67
N ASN A 546 10.46 -7.52 11.81
CA ASN A 546 10.97 -8.33 12.90
C ASN A 546 9.85 -8.99 13.71
N TYR A 547 10.19 -10.01 14.52
CA TYR A 547 9.22 -10.71 15.35
C TYR A 547 8.52 -9.80 16.36
N SER A 548 9.22 -8.82 16.93
CA SER A 548 8.63 -7.82 17.81
C SER A 548 7.47 -7.04 17.17
N THR A 549 7.54 -6.82 15.86
CA THR A 549 6.48 -6.20 15.08
C THR A 549 5.37 -7.19 14.74
N LEU A 550 5.72 -8.37 14.20
CA LEU A 550 4.74 -9.33 13.69
C LEU A 550 3.93 -10.00 14.80
N LYS A 551 4.48 -10.20 15.99
CA LYS A 551 3.75 -10.76 17.15
C LYS A 551 2.57 -9.88 17.59
N LYS A 552 2.62 -8.57 17.33
CA LYS A 552 1.54 -7.61 17.63
C LYS A 552 0.51 -7.50 16.49
N CYS A 553 0.76 -8.14 15.35
CA CYS A 553 -0.09 -8.07 14.18
C CYS A 553 -1.20 -9.14 14.25
N ARG A 554 -2.45 -8.69 14.42
CA ARG A 554 -3.62 -9.58 14.51
C ARG A 554 -3.90 -10.40 13.25
N HIS A 555 -3.40 -9.95 12.09
CA HIS A 555 -3.60 -10.63 10.81
C HIS A 555 -2.48 -11.62 10.48
N PHE A 556 -1.28 -11.44 11.05
CA PHE A 556 -0.13 -12.25 10.66
C PHE A 556 -0.31 -13.71 11.09
N GLY A 557 -0.13 -14.64 10.15
CA GLY A 557 -0.32 -16.07 10.36
C GLY A 557 -1.77 -16.51 10.52
N LYS A 558 -2.76 -15.61 10.29
CA LYS A 558 -4.19 -15.91 10.44
C LYS A 558 -5.03 -15.47 9.24
N PHE A 559 -4.81 -14.23 8.78
CA PHE A 559 -5.66 -13.61 7.77
C PHE A 559 -4.85 -12.89 6.69
N LYS A 560 -5.33 -12.99 5.45
CA LYS A 560 -4.90 -12.14 4.32
C LYS A 560 -6.09 -11.36 3.79
N ARG A 561 -5.83 -10.24 3.09
CA ARG A 561 -6.90 -9.54 2.37
C ARG A 561 -7.05 -10.14 0.97
N ASP A 562 -8.29 -10.38 0.55
CA ASP A 562 -8.62 -10.72 -0.83
C ASP A 562 -8.56 -9.47 -1.73
N LYS A 563 -8.90 -9.62 -3.02
CA LYS A 563 -8.86 -8.50 -3.99
C LYS A 563 -9.86 -7.39 -3.71
N THR A 564 -10.95 -7.67 -3.00
CA THR A 564 -11.97 -6.69 -2.57
C THR A 564 -11.53 -5.96 -1.28
N GLY A 565 -10.56 -6.53 -0.56
CA GLY A 565 -10.03 -6.02 0.69
C GLY A 565 -10.59 -6.72 1.93
N ARG A 566 -11.42 -7.77 1.78
CA ARG A 566 -11.93 -8.57 2.90
C ARG A 566 -10.84 -9.45 3.49
N LEU A 567 -10.77 -9.55 4.81
CA LEU A 567 -9.94 -10.54 5.48
C LEU A 567 -10.54 -11.94 5.27
N VAL A 568 -9.70 -12.84 4.76
CA VAL A 568 -9.98 -14.27 4.57
C VAL A 568 -8.93 -15.09 5.32
N SER A 569 -9.32 -16.26 5.81
CA SER A 569 -8.41 -17.17 6.50
C SER A 569 -7.22 -17.56 5.63
N LEU A 570 -6.10 -17.88 6.28
CA LEU A 570 -4.97 -18.54 5.64
C LEU A 570 -5.10 -20.07 5.63
N GLU A 571 -5.97 -20.61 6.48
CA GLU A 571 -6.30 -22.04 6.59
C GLU A 571 -7.21 -22.50 5.45
#